data_AF-A0A1G7WPJ4-F1
#
_entry.id   AF-A0A1G7WPJ4-F1
#
_cell.length_a   1.000
_cell.length_b   1.000
_cell.length_c   1.000
_cell.angle_alpha   90.00
_cell.angle_beta   90.00
_cell.angle_gamma   90.00
#
_symmetry.space_group_name_H-M   'P 1'
#
loop_
_entity.id
_entity.type
_entity.pdbx_description
1 polymer ?
#
loop_
_entity_poly.entity_id
_entity_poly.type
_entity_poly.pdbx_seq_one_letter_code
_entity_poly.pdbx_strand_id
1 'polypeptide(L)'
;MLKRKLVFLLLITIIIFSLIGCTTTQNMQQPQIPAQTQEQTNTSSLSQQPAHEAVQSPSKTDKFPEPSNESNNKENDKLLIAHYIDVGQGDSILLQTPSGKTMLIDGGVPEMGDKVVNYIKKQGINKIDIIIATHLHFDHIGGLPAVIKSFEIGKIYAPKVTHTTKTYENFLNAVKYRGLKIIAAKGGMDLDFGEGVTAKILAPNSEKYDSLNNYSVVVKITYGNTAFLFTGDAEKESEQEMLGKGYDLKADVLKVGHHGSSSASTWAFLKAVNPKYAVISCGKGNDYGHPHKETMEKLKSLEITVYRTDECGTVVAVSDGRTISFNVKPGDYTAGSSGNSSTSNTSLSKTFQSLPYGYYGEPGKVYVDSSGRGLIKGNINSKGEKIYHIPGDPWYDRTKAEMWFKTEAEAQAAGFRPPKR
;
A
#
# COMPACT_ATOMS: atom_id res chain seq x y z
N MET A 1 33.94 -44.74 39.61
CA MET A 1 32.81 -45.56 39.09
C MET A 1 31.85 -45.85 40.23
N LEU A 2 30.61 -45.37 40.19
CA LEU A 2 29.51 -45.94 41.00
C LEU A 2 28.16 -45.55 40.38
N LYS A 3 27.34 -46.53 40.00
CA LYS A 3 25.98 -46.30 39.51
C LYS A 3 25.03 -46.21 40.71
N ARG A 4 24.16 -45.20 40.77
CA ARG A 4 22.90 -45.28 41.53
C ARG A 4 21.74 -44.86 40.64
N LYS A 5 20.84 -45.81 40.39
CA LYS A 5 19.51 -45.55 39.84
C LYS A 5 18.68 -44.87 40.95
N LEU A 6 17.83 -43.92 40.59
CA LEU A 6 16.65 -43.62 41.39
C LEU A 6 15.43 -43.52 40.48
N VAL A 7 14.35 -44.15 40.90
CA VAL A 7 13.07 -44.20 40.20
C VAL A 7 12.27 -42.97 40.60
N PHE A 8 11.61 -42.33 39.64
CA PHE A 8 10.46 -41.47 39.93
C PHE A 8 9.26 -41.92 39.11
N LEU A 9 8.19 -42.22 39.84
CA LEU A 9 6.89 -42.65 39.35
C LEU A 9 6.02 -41.41 39.15
N LEU A 10 5.41 -41.24 37.97
CA LEU A 10 4.33 -40.28 37.78
C LEU A 10 3.15 -40.99 37.12
N LEU A 11 2.03 -41.09 37.82
CA LEU A 11 0.79 -41.60 37.24
C LEU A 11 0.22 -40.59 36.26
N ILE A 12 -0.17 -41.05 35.07
CA ILE A 12 -1.07 -40.33 34.17
C ILE A 12 -2.30 -41.19 33.97
N THR A 13 -3.41 -40.81 34.60
CA THR A 13 -4.74 -41.39 34.38
C THR A 13 -5.43 -40.65 33.23
N ILE A 14 -5.42 -41.26 32.04
CA ILE A 14 -6.22 -40.80 30.90
C ILE A 14 -7.63 -41.36 31.04
N ILE A 15 -8.62 -40.48 31.24
CA ILE A 15 -10.03 -40.85 31.16
C ILE A 15 -10.49 -40.70 29.71
N ILE A 16 -10.94 -41.80 29.13
CA ILE A 16 -11.59 -41.86 27.82
C ILE A 16 -13.07 -41.54 28.01
N PHE A 17 -13.62 -40.65 27.19
CA PHE A 17 -15.05 -40.62 26.91
C PHE A 17 -15.29 -40.58 25.40
N SER A 18 -15.88 -41.66 24.90
CA SER A 18 -16.43 -41.81 23.55
C SER A 18 -17.95 -41.82 23.63
N LEU A 19 -18.62 -41.23 22.64
CA LEU A 19 -20.02 -41.43 22.17
C LEU A 19 -20.16 -40.43 20.99
N ILE A 20 -20.32 -40.82 19.72
CA ILE A 20 -21.53 -41.39 19.12
C ILE A 20 -22.76 -40.52 19.49
N GLY A 21 -23.44 -39.80 18.61
CA GLY A 21 -23.46 -39.79 17.14
C GLY A 21 -24.88 -40.08 16.64
N CYS A 22 -25.54 -39.13 15.97
CA CYS A 22 -26.74 -39.41 15.19
C CYS A 22 -27.03 -38.31 14.16
N THR A 23 -27.49 -38.74 12.99
CA THR A 23 -27.85 -37.93 11.81
C THR A 23 -29.36 -37.72 11.72
N THR A 24 -29.81 -36.56 11.21
CA THR A 24 -31.10 -36.48 10.50
C THR A 24 -31.01 -35.48 9.34
N THR A 25 -31.37 -35.94 8.15
CA THR A 25 -31.60 -35.13 6.93
C THR A 25 -33.08 -35.10 6.58
N GLN A 26 -33.44 -34.29 5.57
CA GLN A 26 -34.81 -33.99 5.06
C GLN A 26 -35.53 -32.85 5.81
N ASN A 27 -36.34 -31.98 5.16
CA ASN A 27 -36.66 -31.90 3.72
C ASN A 27 -36.89 -30.44 3.24
N MET A 28 -37.02 -30.28 1.92
CA MET A 28 -37.33 -29.03 1.23
C MET A 28 -38.73 -28.48 1.58
N GLN A 29 -38.87 -27.15 1.63
CA GLN A 29 -39.93 -26.47 0.84
C GLN A 29 -39.71 -24.96 0.70
N GLN A 30 -39.96 -24.45 -0.51
CA GLN A 30 -39.97 -23.05 -0.91
C GLN A 30 -41.40 -22.69 -1.37
N PRO A 31 -41.90 -21.49 -1.04
CA PRO A 31 -42.81 -20.76 -1.94
C PRO A 31 -42.19 -19.39 -2.26
N GLN A 32 -41.83 -19.11 -3.52
CA GLN A 32 -42.69 -18.52 -4.56
C GLN A 32 -43.09 -17.05 -4.32
N ILE A 33 -42.59 -16.21 -5.23
CA ILE A 33 -42.88 -14.78 -5.40
C ILE A 33 -44.15 -14.63 -6.27
N PRO A 34 -45.07 -13.71 -5.95
CA PRO A 34 -45.97 -13.10 -6.92
C PRO A 34 -45.33 -11.83 -7.49
N ALA A 35 -45.34 -11.70 -8.82
CA ALA A 35 -45.00 -10.47 -9.53
C ALA A 35 -46.26 -9.80 -10.08
N GLN A 36 -46.09 -8.62 -10.71
CA GLN A 36 -47.12 -7.72 -11.27
C GLN A 36 -47.79 -6.83 -10.20
N THR A 37 -48.17 -5.58 -10.50
CA THR A 37 -48.48 -5.00 -11.83
C THR A 37 -47.96 -3.54 -11.95
N GLN A 38 -47.60 -3.11 -13.16
CA GLN A 38 -47.44 -1.68 -13.48
C GLN A 38 -48.81 -1.04 -13.72
N GLU A 39 -49.03 0.17 -13.23
CA GLU A 39 -50.16 1.00 -13.69
C GLU A 39 -49.64 2.38 -14.11
N GLN A 40 -49.93 2.76 -15.36
CA GLN A 40 -49.51 4.04 -15.93
C GLN A 40 -50.61 4.58 -16.85
N THR A 41 -51.45 5.46 -16.30
CA THR A 41 -52.50 6.23 -16.98
C THR A 41 -52.87 7.44 -16.11
N ASN A 42 -53.30 8.60 -16.62
CA ASN A 42 -53.00 9.26 -17.90
C ASN A 42 -53.39 10.75 -17.75
N THR A 43 -52.65 11.66 -18.40
CA THR A 43 -53.07 12.97 -18.95
C THR A 43 -54.18 13.84 -18.29
N SER A 44 -53.88 15.15 -18.13
CA SER A 44 -54.69 16.35 -18.54
C SER A 44 -54.55 17.51 -17.52
N SER A 45 -54.62 18.82 -17.86
CA SER A 45 -54.46 19.58 -19.12
C SER A 45 -54.62 21.09 -18.82
N LEU A 46 -54.19 22.00 -19.74
CA LEU A 46 -54.40 23.47 -19.74
C LEU A 46 -53.66 24.22 -18.58
N SER A 47 -53.26 25.50 -18.62
CA SER A 47 -53.10 26.58 -19.63
C SER A 47 -52.33 27.75 -18.93
N GLN A 48 -51.69 28.77 -19.54
CA GLN A 48 -51.62 29.30 -20.91
C GLN A 48 -50.35 30.21 -21.06
N GLN A 49 -50.17 30.87 -22.22
CA GLN A 49 -49.36 32.10 -22.39
C GLN A 49 -50.26 33.21 -22.95
N PRO A 50 -49.90 34.51 -22.77
CA PRO A 50 -49.17 35.26 -23.82
C PRO A 50 -48.03 36.13 -23.21
N ALA A 51 -47.23 36.93 -23.91
CA ALA A 51 -46.63 36.99 -25.25
C ALA A 51 -46.08 38.45 -25.41
N HIS A 52 -44.83 38.58 -25.84
CA HIS A 52 -44.13 39.75 -26.43
C HIS A 52 -44.58 41.22 -26.21
N GLU A 53 -43.61 42.04 -25.78
CA GLU A 53 -43.11 43.32 -26.36
C GLU A 53 -41.89 43.76 -25.49
N ALA A 54 -40.92 44.60 -25.83
CA ALA A 54 -40.31 45.18 -27.04
C ALA A 54 -39.08 45.99 -26.53
N VAL A 55 -38.15 46.34 -27.42
CA VAL A 55 -36.82 46.92 -27.10
C VAL A 55 -36.85 48.33 -26.51
N GLN A 56 -36.03 48.62 -25.48
CA GLN A 56 -35.26 49.87 -25.36
C GLN A 56 -34.16 49.82 -24.29
N SER A 57 -32.97 50.35 -24.61
CA SER A 57 -31.94 50.74 -23.63
C SER A 57 -31.96 52.26 -23.42
N PRO A 58 -31.62 52.72 -22.21
CA PRO A 58 -30.56 53.72 -22.13
C PRO A 58 -29.56 53.44 -21.00
N SER A 59 -28.34 53.94 -21.16
CA SER A 59 -27.34 53.98 -20.08
C SER A 59 -27.60 55.18 -19.15
N LYS A 60 -27.26 55.01 -17.87
CA LYS A 60 -26.49 56.00 -17.09
C LYS A 60 -26.03 55.43 -15.74
N THR A 61 -24.98 56.05 -15.23
CA THR A 61 -24.25 55.76 -14.00
C THR A 61 -25.05 56.07 -12.73
N ASP A 62 -24.87 55.27 -11.67
CA ASP A 62 -24.34 55.81 -10.40
C ASP A 62 -24.00 54.73 -9.33
N LYS A 63 -22.84 54.95 -8.68
CA LYS A 63 -22.47 54.66 -7.28
C LYS A 63 -22.41 53.21 -6.73
N PHE A 64 -21.27 52.94 -6.09
CA PHE A 64 -21.01 51.82 -5.18
C PHE A 64 -21.98 51.77 -4.00
N PRO A 65 -22.30 50.54 -3.55
CA PRO A 65 -22.46 50.23 -2.14
C PRO A 65 -21.46 49.17 -1.69
N GLU A 66 -20.62 49.52 -0.71
CA GLU A 66 -20.05 48.59 0.26
C GLU A 66 -20.46 49.09 1.67
N PRO A 67 -20.48 48.26 2.73
CA PRO A 67 -20.38 46.80 2.75
C PRO A 67 -21.54 46.13 3.52
N SER A 68 -22.01 44.96 3.07
CA SER A 68 -22.77 44.05 3.95
C SER A 68 -21.79 43.09 4.64
N ASN A 69 -21.50 43.40 5.90
CA ASN A 69 -20.56 42.68 6.74
C ASN A 69 -21.13 41.32 7.18
N GLU A 70 -21.25 40.37 6.25
CA GLU A 70 -21.52 38.97 6.61
C GLU A 70 -20.28 38.39 7.27
N SER A 71 -20.33 38.33 8.61
CA SER A 71 -19.42 37.53 9.42
C SER A 71 -19.61 36.06 9.04
N ASN A 72 -18.86 35.61 8.03
CA ASN A 72 -18.68 34.20 7.75
C ASN A 72 -17.99 33.56 8.95
N ASN A 73 -18.81 33.12 9.91
CA ASN A 73 -18.45 32.10 10.86
C ASN A 73 -17.93 30.93 10.05
N LYS A 74 -16.60 30.75 10.04
CA LYS A 74 -16.01 29.49 9.62
C LYS A 74 -16.49 28.43 10.59
N GLU A 75 -17.57 27.73 10.23
CA GLU A 75 -17.54 26.29 10.45
C GLU A 75 -16.23 25.83 9.83
N ASN A 76 -15.29 25.39 10.68
CA ASN A 76 -14.11 24.73 10.18
C ASN A 76 -14.62 23.48 9.47
N ASP A 77 -14.53 23.47 8.13
CA ASP A 77 -14.98 22.35 7.32
C ASP A 77 -14.44 21.07 7.94
N LYS A 78 -15.34 20.19 8.37
CA LYS A 78 -15.01 18.95 9.06
C LYS A 78 -14.50 17.97 8.01
N LEU A 79 -13.20 18.05 7.72
CA LEU A 79 -12.57 17.31 6.63
C LEU A 79 -11.71 16.17 7.14
N LEU A 80 -11.82 15.01 6.49
CA LEU A 80 -10.77 13.99 6.49
C LEU A 80 -9.86 14.26 5.29
N ILE A 81 -8.56 14.44 5.54
CA ILE A 81 -7.58 14.77 4.50
C ILE A 81 -6.48 13.70 4.48
N ALA A 82 -6.24 13.10 3.30
CA ALA A 82 -5.17 12.14 3.06
C ALA A 82 -4.14 12.74 2.08
N HIS A 83 -2.94 13.02 2.57
CA HIS A 83 -1.81 13.51 1.80
C HIS A 83 -0.86 12.35 1.48
N TYR A 84 -0.90 11.86 0.26
CA TYR A 84 0.06 10.89 -0.29
C TYR A 84 1.30 11.66 -0.71
N ILE A 85 2.25 11.79 0.22
CA ILE A 85 3.44 12.60 0.06
C ILE A 85 4.32 11.95 -1.02
N ASP A 86 4.66 12.69 -2.07
CA ASP A 86 5.69 12.24 -3.00
C ASP A 86 7.01 12.06 -2.23
N VAL A 87 7.48 10.82 -2.15
CA VAL A 87 8.77 10.42 -1.59
C VAL A 87 9.62 9.67 -2.62
N GLY A 88 9.30 9.83 -3.92
CA GLY A 88 9.83 8.95 -4.96
C GLY A 88 9.24 7.54 -4.83
N GLN A 89 10.09 6.52 -4.91
CA GLN A 89 9.69 5.14 -4.67
C GLN A 89 9.52 4.90 -3.16
N GLY A 90 8.36 4.41 -2.74
CA GLY A 90 7.99 4.21 -1.35
C GLY A 90 6.68 4.89 -0.96
N ASP A 91 6.25 4.67 0.29
CA ASP A 91 5.04 5.26 0.86
C ASP A 91 5.36 6.26 1.98
N SER A 92 4.69 7.41 1.96
CA SER A 92 4.44 8.20 3.16
C SER A 92 3.11 8.93 3.04
N ILE A 93 2.16 8.62 3.91
CA ILE A 93 0.78 9.08 3.82
C ILE A 93 0.36 9.71 5.14
N LEU A 94 0.16 11.03 5.13
CA LEU A 94 -0.34 11.78 6.27
C LEU A 94 -1.87 11.88 6.20
N LEU A 95 -2.54 11.40 7.24
CA LEU A 95 -3.97 11.57 7.47
C LEU A 95 -4.23 12.62 8.54
N GLN A 96 -5.19 13.50 8.30
CA GLN A 96 -5.72 14.48 9.25
C GLN A 96 -7.23 14.32 9.34
N THR A 97 -7.77 14.26 10.55
CA THR A 97 -9.20 14.04 10.80
C THR A 97 -9.93 15.34 11.14
N PRO A 98 -11.28 15.37 11.06
CA PRO A 98 -12.06 16.54 11.47
C PRO A 98 -11.84 16.99 12.92
N SER A 99 -11.43 16.07 13.81
CA SER A 99 -11.11 16.38 15.21
C SER A 99 -9.64 16.79 15.42
N GLY A 100 -8.87 16.99 14.35
CA GLY A 100 -7.45 17.36 14.41
C GLY A 100 -6.48 16.24 14.77
N LYS A 101 -6.94 14.99 14.92
CA LYS A 101 -6.04 13.83 15.13
C LYS A 101 -5.31 13.48 13.84
N THR A 102 -4.06 13.04 13.98
CA THR A 102 -3.13 12.82 12.86
C THR A 102 -2.55 11.40 12.84
N MET A 103 -2.50 10.79 11.66
CA MET A 103 -1.86 9.49 11.45
C MET A 103 -0.84 9.60 10.32
N LEU A 104 0.35 9.06 10.52
CA LEU A 104 1.34 8.89 9.45
C LEU A 104 1.47 7.39 9.15
N ILE A 105 1.19 7.00 7.91
CA ILE A 105 1.44 5.66 7.39
C ILE A 105 2.72 5.73 6.57
N ASP A 106 3.78 5.09 7.06
CA ASP A 106 5.13 5.06 6.47
C ASP A 106 5.81 6.44 6.26
N GLY A 107 7.11 6.40 5.96
CA GLY A 107 8.00 7.57 5.93
C GLY A 107 8.90 7.66 4.70
N GLY A 108 8.70 6.81 3.69
CA GLY A 108 9.59 6.71 2.53
C GLY A 108 10.96 6.13 2.85
N VAL A 109 11.88 6.26 1.90
CA VAL A 109 13.32 5.98 2.09
C VAL A 109 13.96 6.94 3.12
N PRO A 110 15.09 6.59 3.77
CA PRO A 110 15.73 7.43 4.79
C PRO A 110 16.04 8.86 4.34
N GLU A 111 16.42 9.04 3.08
CA GLU A 111 16.74 10.32 2.46
C GLU A 111 15.53 11.26 2.38
N MET A 112 14.31 10.70 2.42
CA MET A 112 13.06 11.47 2.41
C MET A 112 12.56 11.85 3.81
N GLY A 113 13.21 11.37 4.88
CA GLY A 113 12.81 11.68 6.26
C GLY A 113 12.67 13.18 6.53
N ASP A 114 13.61 14.00 6.07
CA ASP A 114 13.53 15.46 6.21
C ASP A 114 12.49 16.09 5.28
N LYS A 115 12.22 15.52 4.09
CA LYS A 115 11.14 15.95 3.20
C LYS A 115 9.79 15.75 3.89
N VAL A 116 9.56 14.58 4.48
CA VAL A 116 8.34 14.23 5.24
C VAL A 116 8.20 15.11 6.48
N VAL A 117 9.26 15.29 7.28
CA VAL A 117 9.24 16.20 8.45
C VAL A 117 8.88 17.62 8.05
N ASN A 118 9.50 18.17 7.00
CA ASN A 118 9.22 19.53 6.54
C ASN A 118 7.82 19.65 5.93
N TYR A 119 7.30 18.61 5.28
CA TYR A 119 5.93 18.59 4.76
C TYR A 119 4.90 18.62 5.89
N ILE A 120 5.06 17.77 6.90
CA ILE A 120 4.15 17.69 8.07
C ILE A 120 4.16 19.01 8.85
N LYS A 121 5.35 19.61 9.08
CA LYS A 121 5.47 20.94 9.73
C LYS A 121 4.75 22.05 8.95
N LYS A 122 4.76 22.01 7.60
CA LYS A 122 4.02 22.96 6.76
C LYS A 122 2.51 22.83 6.87
N GLN A 123 1.99 21.69 7.34
CA GLN A 123 0.56 21.53 7.68
C GLN A 123 0.21 22.09 9.08
N GLY A 124 1.16 22.71 9.79
CA GLY A 124 0.96 23.20 11.17
C GLY A 124 1.01 22.11 12.24
N ILE A 125 1.38 20.88 11.88
CA ILE A 125 1.36 19.72 12.77
C ILE A 125 2.65 19.65 13.60
N ASN A 126 2.51 19.55 14.92
CA ASN A 126 3.60 19.32 15.89
C ASN A 126 3.54 17.92 16.55
N LYS A 127 2.40 17.23 16.44
CA LYS A 127 2.12 15.93 17.04
C LYS A 127 1.54 14.96 16.02
N ILE A 128 1.99 13.71 16.07
CA ILE A 128 1.46 12.59 15.30
C ILE A 128 0.82 11.61 16.29
N ASP A 129 -0.51 11.54 16.33
CA ASP A 129 -1.22 10.63 17.26
C ASP A 129 -0.88 9.16 17.00
N ILE A 130 -0.79 8.77 15.73
CA ILE A 130 -0.54 7.39 15.30
C ILE A 130 0.53 7.36 14.20
N ILE A 131 1.57 6.54 14.39
CA ILE A 131 2.40 6.06 13.27
C ILE A 131 2.00 4.62 12.96
N ILE A 132 1.76 4.32 11.70
CA ILE A 132 1.71 2.97 11.15
C ILE A 132 3.00 2.75 10.35
N ALA A 133 3.80 1.77 10.75
CA ALA A 133 4.86 1.20 9.93
C ALA A 133 4.29 -0.06 9.28
N THR A 134 3.96 -0.02 7.98
CA THR A 134 3.22 -1.11 7.34
C THR A 134 4.01 -2.40 7.34
N HIS A 135 5.26 -2.36 6.88
CA HIS A 135 6.19 -3.49 6.88
C HIS A 135 7.64 -2.98 6.87
N LEU A 136 8.61 -3.89 6.98
CA LEU A 136 9.99 -3.53 7.37
C LEU A 136 10.94 -3.18 6.21
N HIS A 137 10.41 -2.80 5.05
CA HIS A 137 11.20 -2.42 3.88
C HIS A 137 11.74 -0.99 3.92
N PHE A 138 12.78 -0.78 3.11
CA PHE A 138 13.64 0.40 3.12
C PHE A 138 12.87 1.69 2.77
N ASP A 139 11.98 1.59 1.81
CA ASP A 139 11.12 2.63 1.23
C ASP A 139 9.81 2.86 2.00
N HIS A 140 9.62 2.18 3.13
CA HIS A 140 8.47 2.37 4.03
C HIS A 140 8.91 2.90 5.39
N ILE A 141 9.75 2.17 6.13
CA ILE A 141 10.19 2.59 7.47
C ILE A 141 11.43 3.48 7.45
N GLY A 142 12.00 3.77 6.27
CA GLY A 142 13.28 4.46 6.10
C GLY A 142 13.33 5.86 6.70
N GLY A 143 12.35 6.72 6.39
CA GLY A 143 12.27 8.09 6.88
C GLY A 143 11.64 8.24 8.27
N LEU A 144 10.97 7.21 8.80
CA LEU A 144 10.34 7.25 10.13
C LEU A 144 11.30 7.62 11.28
N PRO A 145 12.59 7.24 11.31
CA PRO A 145 13.54 7.74 12.31
C PRO A 145 13.65 9.26 12.40
N ALA A 146 13.54 10.00 11.28
CA ALA A 146 13.57 11.46 11.28
C ALA A 146 12.27 12.04 11.84
N VAL A 147 11.13 11.48 11.44
CA VAL A 147 9.80 11.83 11.96
C VAL A 147 9.71 11.58 13.47
N ILE A 148 10.08 10.39 13.93
CA ILE A 148 10.05 9.99 15.35
C ILE A 148 10.96 10.90 16.20
N LYS A 149 12.04 11.45 15.65
CA LYS A 149 12.89 12.43 16.35
C LYS A 149 12.33 13.86 16.34
N SER A 150 11.46 14.20 15.39
CA SER A 150 11.03 15.58 15.10
C SER A 150 9.70 16.00 15.72
N PHE A 151 8.83 15.06 16.07
CA PHE A 151 7.47 15.35 16.55
C PHE A 151 7.21 14.76 17.95
N GLU A 152 6.11 15.15 18.58
CA GLU A 152 5.48 14.33 19.64
C GLU A 152 4.76 13.15 18.97
N ILE A 153 4.99 11.93 19.45
CA ILE A 153 4.38 10.72 18.88
C ILE A 153 3.48 10.06 19.95
N GLY A 154 2.22 9.77 19.60
CA GLY A 154 1.28 9.09 20.50
C GLY A 154 1.51 7.58 20.56
N LYS A 155 1.09 6.85 19.52
CA LYS A 155 1.23 5.39 19.39
C LYS A 155 1.97 5.03 18.11
N ILE A 156 2.75 3.95 18.14
CA ILE A 156 3.37 3.37 16.94
C ILE A 156 2.86 1.93 16.80
N TYR A 157 2.34 1.59 15.63
CA TYR A 157 1.93 0.24 15.26
C TYR A 157 2.84 -0.29 14.16
N ALA A 158 3.23 -1.56 14.27
CA ALA A 158 4.01 -2.27 13.25
C ALA A 158 3.68 -3.77 13.32
N PRO A 159 3.92 -4.56 12.27
CA PRO A 159 3.70 -5.99 12.31
C PRO A 159 4.66 -6.69 13.28
N LYS A 160 4.24 -7.82 13.86
CA LYS A 160 5.04 -8.60 14.81
C LYS A 160 6.06 -9.49 14.07
N VAL A 161 7.00 -8.88 13.37
CA VAL A 161 8.09 -9.53 12.64
C VAL A 161 9.41 -8.83 12.94
N THR A 162 10.53 -9.53 12.78
CA THR A 162 11.87 -8.96 12.90
C THR A 162 12.60 -9.03 11.57
N HIS A 163 13.49 -8.06 11.35
CA HIS A 163 14.40 -8.06 10.20
C HIS A 163 15.82 -7.71 10.67
N THR A 164 16.81 -7.83 9.78
CA THR A 164 18.23 -7.59 10.11
C THR A 164 18.83 -6.41 9.33
N THR A 165 18.03 -5.65 8.58
CA THR A 165 18.49 -4.46 7.86
C THR A 165 18.83 -3.31 8.80
N LYS A 166 19.79 -2.48 8.37
CA LYS A 166 20.14 -1.23 9.08
C LYS A 166 18.94 -0.27 9.17
N THR A 167 18.04 -0.28 8.19
CA THR A 167 16.78 0.48 8.24
C THR A 167 15.93 0.12 9.45
N TYR A 168 15.72 -1.18 9.68
CA TYR A 168 14.93 -1.66 10.81
C TYR A 168 15.62 -1.37 12.14
N GLU A 169 16.94 -1.56 12.22
CA GLU A 169 17.74 -1.18 13.40
C GLU A 169 17.61 0.33 13.70
N ASN A 170 17.71 1.19 12.68
CA ASN A 170 17.56 2.64 12.82
C ASN A 170 16.15 3.04 13.30
N PHE A 171 15.10 2.39 12.79
CA PHE A 171 13.73 2.55 13.24
C PHE A 171 13.57 2.17 14.72
N LEU A 172 13.99 0.96 15.11
CA LEU A 172 13.96 0.52 16.51
C LEU A 172 14.77 1.44 17.44
N ASN A 173 15.94 1.89 17.01
CA ASN A 173 16.78 2.82 17.76
C ASN A 173 16.08 4.18 17.97
N ALA A 174 15.38 4.71 16.96
CA ALA A 174 14.61 5.95 17.10
C ALA A 174 13.43 5.81 18.07
N VAL A 175 12.67 4.71 17.98
CA VAL A 175 11.59 4.38 18.92
C VAL A 175 12.13 4.29 20.36
N LYS A 176 13.20 3.51 20.56
CA LYS A 176 13.84 3.33 21.87
C LYS A 176 14.39 4.64 22.44
N TYR A 177 15.03 5.46 21.61
CA TYR A 177 15.59 6.76 22.00
C TYR A 177 14.51 7.73 22.52
N ARG A 178 13.29 7.69 21.96
CA ARG A 178 12.15 8.48 22.43
C ARG A 178 11.36 7.83 23.58
N GLY A 179 11.79 6.67 24.09
CA GLY A 179 11.06 5.93 25.14
C GLY A 179 9.72 5.35 24.69
N LEU A 180 9.48 5.27 23.38
CA LEU A 180 8.22 4.81 22.80
C LEU A 180 8.16 3.28 22.75
N LYS A 181 6.95 2.74 22.52
CA LYS A 181 6.71 1.31 22.34
C LYS A 181 6.00 1.06 21.02
N ILE A 182 6.35 -0.05 20.36
CA ILE A 182 5.64 -0.57 19.19
C ILE A 182 4.51 -1.46 19.69
N ILE A 183 3.30 -1.21 19.22
CA ILE A 183 2.13 -2.06 19.41
C ILE A 183 2.05 -3.00 18.20
N ALA A 184 1.94 -4.30 18.45
CA ALA A 184 1.83 -5.30 17.39
C ALA A 184 0.50 -5.14 16.64
N ALA A 185 0.58 -4.70 15.39
CA ALA A 185 -0.55 -4.62 14.47
C ALA A 185 -1.05 -6.03 14.09
N LYS A 186 -2.37 -6.16 13.97
CA LYS A 186 -3.05 -7.38 13.51
C LYS A 186 -4.44 -7.03 12.96
N GLY A 187 -4.93 -7.84 12.03
CA GLY A 187 -6.29 -7.75 11.49
C GLY A 187 -7.37 -7.79 12.57
N GLY A 188 -8.41 -7.00 12.39
CA GLY A 188 -9.54 -6.84 13.31
C GLY A 188 -9.31 -5.83 14.44
N MET A 189 -8.15 -5.17 14.54
CA MET A 189 -7.90 -4.15 15.56
C MET A 189 -8.51 -2.80 15.19
N ASP A 190 -9.32 -2.24 16.09
CA ASP A 190 -9.80 -0.86 15.99
C ASP A 190 -8.81 0.14 16.63
N LEU A 191 -8.69 1.30 16.00
CA LEU A 191 -7.81 2.40 16.40
C LEU A 191 -8.65 3.61 16.81
N ASP A 192 -8.37 4.18 17.98
CA ASP A 192 -8.87 5.51 18.35
C ASP A 192 -8.22 6.56 17.45
N PHE A 193 -8.96 6.98 16.43
CA PHE A 193 -8.56 7.98 15.45
C PHE A 193 -9.54 9.16 15.39
N GLY A 194 -10.17 9.49 16.52
CA GLY A 194 -10.97 10.70 16.67
C GLY A 194 -12.46 10.52 16.38
N GLU A 195 -13.26 11.46 16.89
CA GLU A 195 -14.71 11.38 16.83
C GLU A 195 -15.24 11.48 15.38
N GLY A 196 -16.16 10.59 15.04
CA GLY A 196 -16.75 10.52 13.70
C GLY A 196 -15.91 9.78 12.65
N VAL A 197 -14.67 9.38 12.95
CA VAL A 197 -13.80 8.61 12.05
C VAL A 197 -13.55 7.21 12.62
N THR A 198 -13.86 6.18 11.84
CA THR A 198 -13.51 4.79 12.17
C THR A 198 -12.19 4.43 11.50
N ALA A 199 -11.24 3.92 12.27
CA ALA A 199 -9.98 3.39 11.75
C ALA A 199 -9.79 1.94 12.20
N LYS A 200 -9.67 1.00 11.26
CA LYS A 200 -9.54 -0.44 11.52
C LYS A 200 -8.39 -1.05 10.75
N ILE A 201 -7.53 -1.81 11.44
CA ILE A 201 -6.50 -2.65 10.84
C ILE A 201 -7.15 -3.93 10.30
N LEU A 202 -6.91 -4.25 9.04
CA LEU A 202 -7.45 -5.43 8.34
C LEU A 202 -6.40 -6.52 8.06
N ALA A 203 -5.11 -6.20 8.11
CA ALA A 203 -4.01 -7.15 8.00
C ALA A 203 -2.80 -6.65 8.83
N PRO A 204 -1.79 -7.48 9.16
CA PRO A 204 -1.65 -8.91 8.84
C PRO A 204 -2.65 -9.81 9.57
N ASN A 205 -2.98 -10.96 8.96
CA ASN A 205 -3.91 -11.96 9.52
C ASN A 205 -3.25 -13.29 9.93
N SER A 206 -2.00 -13.52 9.52
CA SER A 206 -1.15 -14.65 9.90
C SER A 206 0.08 -14.21 10.68
N GLU A 207 0.63 -15.10 11.50
CA GLU A 207 1.85 -14.83 12.28
C GLU A 207 3.14 -14.91 11.45
N LYS A 208 3.11 -15.66 10.35
CA LYS A 208 4.23 -15.87 9.44
C LYS A 208 3.80 -15.69 7.99
N TYR A 209 4.61 -14.95 7.24
CA TYR A 209 4.64 -14.91 5.79
C TYR A 209 6.06 -15.16 5.29
N ASP A 210 6.21 -15.60 4.05
CA ASP A 210 7.54 -15.72 3.40
C ASP A 210 7.97 -14.38 2.76
N SER A 211 7.01 -13.58 2.28
CA SER A 211 7.23 -12.20 1.79
C SER A 211 7.03 -11.20 2.93
N LEU A 212 7.98 -10.26 3.10
CA LEU A 212 7.83 -9.16 4.05
C LEU A 212 6.68 -8.21 3.69
N ASN A 213 6.32 -8.12 2.41
CA ASN A 213 5.21 -7.31 1.92
C ASN A 213 3.87 -7.76 2.50
N ASN A 214 3.66 -9.07 2.69
CA ASN A 214 2.40 -9.60 3.24
C ASN A 214 2.20 -9.32 4.74
N TYR A 215 3.25 -8.94 5.46
CA TYR A 215 3.13 -8.38 6.81
C TYR A 215 2.53 -6.96 6.84
N SER A 216 2.30 -6.33 5.68
CA SER A 216 1.77 -4.96 5.59
C SER A 216 0.54 -4.73 6.46
N VAL A 217 0.62 -3.72 7.32
CA VAL A 217 -0.51 -3.22 8.11
C VAL A 217 -1.50 -2.52 7.18
N VAL A 218 -2.51 -3.27 6.70
CA VAL A 218 -3.59 -2.72 5.90
C VAL A 218 -4.56 -1.98 6.83
N VAL A 219 -4.84 -0.70 6.55
CA VAL A 219 -5.73 0.14 7.37
C VAL A 219 -6.90 0.65 6.53
N LYS A 220 -8.13 0.42 7.00
CA LYS A 220 -9.34 1.06 6.48
C LYS A 220 -9.72 2.25 7.35
N ILE A 221 -9.97 3.40 6.72
CA ILE A 221 -10.50 4.60 7.34
C ILE A 221 -11.88 4.89 6.76
N THR A 222 -12.90 5.06 7.60
CA THR A 222 -14.26 5.44 7.18
C THR A 222 -14.63 6.77 7.83
N TYR A 223 -15.12 7.72 7.03
CA TYR A 223 -15.66 8.99 7.49
C TYR A 223 -16.97 9.29 6.76
N GLY A 224 -18.07 9.37 7.50
CA GLY A 224 -19.42 9.46 6.94
C GLY A 224 -19.71 8.31 5.97
N ASN A 225 -20.08 8.66 4.74
CA ASN A 225 -20.33 7.74 3.62
C ASN A 225 -19.08 7.44 2.78
N THR A 226 -17.91 7.97 3.14
CA THR A 226 -16.66 7.79 2.39
C THR A 226 -15.69 6.85 3.11
N ALA A 227 -14.93 6.06 2.35
CA ALA A 227 -13.91 5.17 2.89
C ALA A 227 -12.61 5.16 2.06
N PHE A 228 -11.50 4.97 2.77
CA PHE A 228 -10.14 4.88 2.24
C PHE A 228 -9.52 3.57 2.69
N LEU A 229 -8.78 2.88 1.81
CA LEU A 229 -8.04 1.66 2.12
C LEU A 229 -6.56 1.85 1.82
N PHE A 230 -5.73 1.75 2.86
CA PHE A 230 -4.28 1.89 2.80
C PHE A 230 -3.64 0.51 2.93
N THR A 231 -3.09 -0.02 1.85
CA THR A 231 -2.63 -1.42 1.81
C THR A 231 -1.17 -1.62 2.21
N GLY A 232 -0.36 -0.56 2.20
CA GLY A 232 1.09 -0.70 2.05
C GLY A 232 1.37 -1.59 0.83
N ASP A 233 2.19 -2.62 1.04
CA ASP A 233 2.63 -3.53 0.00
C ASP A 233 1.94 -4.90 0.04
N ALA A 234 0.82 -5.04 0.77
CA ALA A 234 0.06 -6.28 0.85
C ALA A 234 -0.17 -6.92 -0.54
N GLU A 235 0.38 -8.12 -0.73
CA GLU A 235 0.32 -8.85 -2.00
C GLU A 235 -0.83 -9.86 -1.97
N LYS A 236 -0.99 -10.63 -3.06
CA LYS A 236 -2.04 -11.64 -3.26
C LYS A 236 -2.38 -12.50 -2.03
N GLU A 237 -1.39 -12.93 -1.24
CA GLU A 237 -1.62 -13.76 -0.05
C GLU A 237 -2.39 -13.00 1.04
N SER A 238 -1.92 -11.80 1.40
CA SER A 238 -2.57 -10.93 2.39
C SER A 238 -3.95 -10.46 1.91
N GLU A 239 -4.10 -10.18 0.61
CA GLU A 239 -5.40 -9.92 -0.02
C GLU A 239 -6.38 -11.09 0.12
N GLN A 240 -5.92 -12.32 -0.15
CA GLN A 240 -6.73 -13.53 -0.04
C GLN A 240 -7.14 -13.82 1.41
N GLU A 241 -6.27 -13.56 2.38
CA GLU A 241 -6.61 -13.67 3.81
C GLU A 241 -7.68 -12.66 4.22
N MET A 242 -7.55 -11.39 3.81
CA MET A 242 -8.54 -10.35 4.11
C MET A 242 -9.93 -10.69 3.53
N LEU A 243 -9.96 -11.21 2.29
CA LEU A 243 -11.17 -11.74 1.66
C LEU A 243 -11.74 -12.93 2.45
N GLY A 244 -10.89 -13.90 2.82
CA GLY A 244 -11.27 -15.10 3.56
C GLY A 244 -11.75 -14.83 4.99
N LYS A 245 -11.32 -13.72 5.62
CA LYS A 245 -11.84 -13.23 6.90
C LYS A 245 -13.23 -12.59 6.79
N GLY A 246 -13.71 -12.29 5.59
CA GLY A 246 -14.99 -11.61 5.38
C GLY A 246 -15.00 -10.16 5.88
N TYR A 247 -13.84 -9.49 5.89
CA TYR A 247 -13.80 -8.06 6.21
C TYR A 247 -14.53 -7.23 5.16
N ASP A 248 -15.19 -6.15 5.60
CA ASP A 248 -15.70 -5.14 4.68
C ASP A 248 -14.52 -4.35 4.06
N LEU A 249 -14.12 -4.76 2.87
CA LEU A 249 -13.04 -4.14 2.09
C LEU A 249 -13.50 -2.92 1.28
N LYS A 250 -14.80 -2.63 1.21
CA LYS A 250 -15.32 -1.58 0.32
C LYS A 250 -14.75 -0.21 0.68
N ALA A 251 -14.12 0.46 -0.29
CA ALA A 251 -13.54 1.80 -0.09
C ALA A 251 -13.61 2.60 -1.39
N ASP A 252 -13.87 3.90 -1.32
CA ASP A 252 -13.90 4.79 -2.48
C ASP A 252 -12.51 5.09 -3.03
N VAL A 253 -11.51 5.18 -2.13
CA VAL A 253 -10.10 5.42 -2.46
C VAL A 253 -9.25 4.25 -2.03
N LEU A 254 -8.57 3.62 -2.99
CA LEU A 254 -7.58 2.59 -2.74
C LEU A 254 -6.17 3.18 -2.91
N LYS A 255 -5.34 3.13 -1.87
CA LYS A 255 -3.88 3.11 -2.09
C LYS A 255 -3.56 1.78 -2.75
N VAL A 256 -3.06 1.81 -3.99
CA VAL A 256 -2.73 0.59 -4.72
C VAL A 256 -1.56 -0.12 -4.03
N GLY A 257 -1.70 -1.43 -3.86
CA GLY A 257 -0.73 -2.29 -3.20
C GLY A 257 0.60 -2.35 -3.95
N HIS A 258 1.69 -2.34 -3.18
CA HIS A 258 3.06 -2.57 -3.66
C HIS A 258 3.42 -1.66 -4.84
N HIS A 259 3.10 -0.38 -4.69
CA HIS A 259 3.35 0.69 -5.68
C HIS A 259 2.75 0.44 -7.09
N GLY A 260 1.76 -0.46 -7.20
CA GLY A 260 1.22 -0.89 -8.49
C GLY A 260 1.95 -2.09 -9.11
N SER A 261 2.70 -2.86 -8.33
CA SER A 261 3.23 -4.17 -8.72
C SER A 261 2.14 -5.10 -9.26
N SER A 262 2.55 -6.10 -10.03
CA SER A 262 1.70 -7.16 -10.56
C SER A 262 1.48 -8.31 -9.56
N SER A 263 2.26 -8.38 -8.47
CA SER A 263 2.07 -9.32 -7.35
C SER A 263 0.88 -8.97 -6.43
N ALA A 264 0.46 -7.70 -6.47
CA ALA A 264 -0.66 -7.15 -5.72
C ALA A 264 -1.84 -6.75 -6.63
N SER A 265 -2.88 -6.19 -6.03
CA SER A 265 -4.12 -5.77 -6.66
C SER A 265 -4.73 -6.88 -7.51
N THR A 266 -5.07 -8.01 -6.89
CA THR A 266 -5.73 -9.12 -7.59
C THR A 266 -7.15 -8.74 -8.02
N TRP A 267 -7.65 -9.41 -9.06
CA TRP A 267 -9.02 -9.21 -9.53
C TRP A 267 -10.10 -9.42 -8.46
N ALA A 268 -9.90 -10.38 -7.55
CA ALA A 268 -10.83 -10.64 -6.46
C ALA A 268 -10.82 -9.50 -5.44
N PHE A 269 -9.62 -9.01 -5.08
CA PHE A 269 -9.45 -7.89 -4.17
C PHE A 269 -10.02 -6.60 -4.74
N LEU A 270 -9.64 -6.21 -5.96
CA LEU A 270 -10.16 -5.00 -6.62
C LEU A 270 -11.68 -4.98 -6.73
N LYS A 271 -12.32 -6.14 -7.01
CA LYS A 271 -13.78 -6.28 -7.03
C LYS A 271 -14.44 -6.19 -5.66
N ALA A 272 -13.78 -6.65 -4.60
CA ALA A 272 -14.29 -6.54 -3.23
C ALA A 272 -14.12 -5.13 -2.62
N VAL A 273 -13.01 -4.45 -2.97
CA VAL A 273 -12.80 -3.04 -2.61
C VAL A 273 -13.75 -2.13 -3.39
N ASN A 274 -13.96 -2.43 -4.68
CA ASN A 274 -14.78 -1.65 -5.60
C ASN A 274 -14.49 -0.13 -5.53
N PRO A 275 -13.23 0.31 -5.72
CA PRO A 275 -12.86 1.71 -5.57
C PRO A 275 -13.31 2.54 -6.77
N LYS A 276 -13.64 3.81 -6.50
CA LYS A 276 -13.84 4.81 -7.54
C LYS A 276 -12.50 5.44 -7.97
N TYR A 277 -11.58 5.55 -7.01
CA TYR A 277 -10.29 6.19 -7.17
C TYR A 277 -9.16 5.27 -6.69
N ALA A 278 -8.06 5.26 -7.43
CA ALA A 278 -6.81 4.59 -7.06
C ALA A 278 -5.71 5.64 -6.93
N VAL A 279 -4.93 5.59 -5.85
CA VAL A 279 -3.71 6.39 -5.69
C VAL A 279 -2.50 5.45 -5.70
N ILE A 280 -1.56 5.71 -6.60
CA ILE A 280 -0.32 4.97 -6.75
C ILE A 280 0.81 5.89 -6.28
N SER A 281 1.42 5.54 -5.14
CA SER A 281 2.71 6.11 -4.74
C SER A 281 3.82 5.30 -5.40
N CYS A 282 4.61 5.93 -6.27
CA CYS A 282 5.80 5.36 -6.88
C CYS A 282 6.74 6.48 -7.38
N GLY A 283 7.99 6.11 -7.68
CA GLY A 283 8.99 7.05 -8.18
C GLY A 283 9.02 7.10 -9.72
N LYS A 284 9.15 8.29 -10.30
CA LYS A 284 9.32 8.43 -11.75
C LYS A 284 10.61 7.75 -12.21
N GLY A 285 10.51 6.79 -13.12
CA GLY A 285 11.67 6.05 -13.62
C GLY A 285 12.23 5.01 -12.64
N ASN A 286 11.47 4.60 -11.62
CA ASN A 286 11.93 3.63 -10.61
C ASN A 286 12.42 2.31 -11.22
N ASP A 287 13.42 1.69 -10.61
CA ASP A 287 14.09 0.50 -11.15
C ASP A 287 13.19 -0.75 -11.24
N TYR A 288 12.07 -0.76 -10.52
CA TYR A 288 11.08 -1.85 -10.54
C TYR A 288 10.19 -1.78 -11.79
N GLY A 289 10.05 -0.62 -12.43
CA GLY A 289 9.07 -0.40 -13.50
C GLY A 289 7.63 -0.22 -12.98
N HIS A 290 7.47 0.09 -11.69
CA HIS A 290 6.16 0.36 -11.10
C HIS A 290 5.55 1.68 -11.62
N PRO A 291 4.21 1.75 -11.83
CA PRO A 291 3.25 0.66 -11.72
C PRO A 291 3.33 -0.29 -12.93
N HIS A 292 3.18 -1.60 -12.71
CA HIS A 292 3.24 -2.59 -13.78
C HIS A 292 2.03 -2.50 -14.72
N LYS A 293 2.29 -2.80 -16.00
CA LYS A 293 1.29 -2.76 -17.08
C LYS A 293 0.03 -3.56 -16.73
N GLU A 294 0.19 -4.77 -16.19
CA GLU A 294 -0.91 -5.65 -15.83
C GLU A 294 -1.82 -5.03 -14.76
N THR A 295 -1.26 -4.26 -13.83
CA THR A 295 -2.04 -3.57 -12.79
C THR A 295 -2.73 -2.34 -13.37
N MET A 296 -2.08 -1.57 -14.24
CA MET A 296 -2.72 -0.44 -14.95
C MET A 296 -3.86 -0.90 -15.87
N GLU A 297 -3.71 -2.04 -16.54
CA GLU A 297 -4.76 -2.64 -17.38
C GLU A 297 -5.97 -3.11 -16.55
N LYS A 298 -5.77 -3.72 -15.37
CA LYS A 298 -6.86 -4.01 -14.42
C LYS A 298 -7.61 -2.74 -14.03
N LEU A 299 -6.89 -1.70 -13.56
CA LEU A 299 -7.49 -0.45 -13.11
C LEU A 299 -8.30 0.23 -14.23
N LYS A 300 -7.75 0.26 -15.45
CA LYS A 300 -8.42 0.79 -16.65
C LYS A 300 -9.70 0.01 -16.99
N SER A 301 -9.64 -1.32 -16.96
CA SER A 301 -10.78 -2.18 -17.30
C SER A 301 -11.93 -2.15 -16.28
N LEU A 302 -11.66 -1.69 -15.07
CA LEU A 302 -12.64 -1.46 -14.00
C LEU A 302 -13.06 0.01 -13.91
N GLU A 303 -12.62 0.86 -14.85
CA GLU A 303 -12.91 2.30 -14.92
C GLU A 303 -12.49 3.09 -13.66
N ILE A 304 -11.50 2.57 -12.92
CA ILE A 304 -11.02 3.16 -11.66
C ILE A 304 -10.12 4.36 -11.99
N THR A 305 -10.52 5.55 -11.56
CA THR A 305 -9.77 6.79 -11.83
C THR A 305 -8.44 6.80 -11.06
N VAL A 306 -7.31 6.93 -11.77
CA VAL A 306 -5.96 6.83 -11.18
C VAL A 306 -5.37 8.21 -10.85
N TYR A 307 -4.64 8.30 -9.75
CA TYR A 307 -3.75 9.40 -9.38
C TYR A 307 -2.36 8.85 -9.04
N ARG A 308 -1.30 9.56 -9.42
CA ARG A 308 0.07 9.02 -9.48
C ARG A 308 1.12 10.01 -8.99
N THR A 309 1.89 9.66 -7.97
CA THR A 309 2.90 10.58 -7.40
C THR A 309 4.05 10.87 -8.36
N ASP A 310 4.39 9.93 -9.24
CA ASP A 310 5.42 10.09 -10.26
C ASP A 310 5.03 11.04 -11.41
N GLU A 311 3.73 11.25 -11.61
CA GLU A 311 3.17 12.17 -12.62
C GLU A 311 2.89 13.56 -12.05
N CYS A 312 2.32 13.66 -10.85
CA CYS A 312 1.77 14.92 -10.30
C CYS A 312 2.31 15.34 -8.93
N GLY A 313 3.28 14.60 -8.36
CA GLY A 313 3.85 14.87 -7.04
C GLY A 313 2.88 14.49 -5.91
N THR A 314 2.89 15.25 -4.81
CA THR A 314 2.01 14.95 -3.66
C THR A 314 0.52 15.04 -4.03
N VAL A 315 -0.16 13.91 -3.96
CA VAL A 315 -1.61 13.81 -4.11
C VAL A 315 -2.27 14.08 -2.76
N VAL A 316 -3.28 14.93 -2.73
CA VAL A 316 -4.08 15.24 -1.54
C VAL A 316 -5.54 14.95 -1.86
N ALA A 317 -6.11 13.95 -1.19
CA ALA A 317 -7.52 13.62 -1.24
C ALA A 317 -8.23 14.24 -0.02
N VAL A 318 -9.34 14.94 -0.26
CA VAL A 318 -10.13 15.64 0.75
C VAL A 318 -11.55 15.10 0.75
N SER A 319 -12.02 14.63 1.91
CA SER A 319 -13.39 14.16 2.13
C SER A 319 -14.15 15.03 3.12
N ASP A 320 -15.37 15.43 2.74
CA ASP A 320 -16.38 16.06 3.61
C ASP A 320 -17.32 15.03 4.28
N GLY A 321 -16.97 13.74 4.20
CA GLY A 321 -17.80 12.64 4.67
C GLY A 321 -18.93 12.23 3.72
N ARG A 322 -19.03 12.84 2.53
CA ARG A 322 -20.02 12.49 1.49
C ARG A 322 -19.40 12.36 0.10
N THR A 323 -18.42 13.19 -0.19
CA THR A 323 -17.74 13.34 -1.47
C THR A 323 -16.22 13.36 -1.24
N ILE A 324 -15.47 13.08 -2.30
CA ILE A 324 -14.00 13.11 -2.28
C ILE A 324 -13.52 13.93 -3.47
N SER A 325 -12.65 14.89 -3.20
CA SER A 325 -11.97 15.75 -4.18
C SER A 325 -10.45 15.59 -4.08
N PHE A 326 -9.74 15.98 -5.13
CA PHE A 326 -8.28 15.85 -5.24
C PHE A 326 -7.64 17.18 -5.66
N ASN A 327 -6.44 17.47 -5.17
CA ASN A 327 -5.66 18.68 -5.53
C ASN A 327 -5.06 18.63 -6.95
N VAL A 328 -5.08 17.47 -7.60
CA VAL A 328 -4.46 17.18 -8.89
C VAL A 328 -5.49 16.64 -9.89
N LYS A 329 -5.16 16.68 -11.18
CA LYS A 329 -5.91 15.95 -12.20
C LYS A 329 -5.61 14.46 -12.11
N PRO A 330 -6.53 13.57 -12.54
CA PRO A 330 -6.21 12.16 -12.74
C PRO A 330 -5.00 11.98 -13.65
N GLY A 331 -4.21 10.96 -13.33
CA GLY A 331 -3.12 10.49 -14.16
C GLY A 331 -3.61 9.61 -15.31
N ASP A 332 -2.69 9.07 -16.09
CA ASP A 332 -3.01 8.13 -17.15
C ASP A 332 -2.84 6.65 -16.73
N TYR A 333 -3.07 5.74 -17.69
CA TYR A 333 -2.92 4.29 -17.49
C TYR A 333 -1.62 3.73 -18.12
N THR A 334 -0.61 4.56 -18.34
CA THR A 334 0.71 4.11 -18.81
C THR A 334 1.40 3.29 -17.72
N ALA A 335 2.09 2.23 -18.13
CA ALA A 335 2.96 1.51 -17.22
C ALA A 335 4.16 2.39 -16.81
N GLY A 336 4.69 2.16 -15.61
CA GLY A 336 6.00 2.66 -15.23
C GLY A 336 7.06 2.21 -16.24
N SER A 337 7.94 3.12 -16.61
CA SER A 337 9.17 2.79 -17.33
C SER A 337 10.29 2.68 -16.31
N SER A 338 11.01 1.56 -16.28
CA SER A 338 12.26 1.48 -15.51
C SER A 338 13.29 2.43 -16.12
N GLY A 339 14.13 3.04 -15.26
CA GLY A 339 14.98 4.20 -15.58
C GLY A 339 16.01 4.03 -16.71
N ASN A 340 16.11 2.83 -17.30
CA ASN A 340 16.96 2.52 -18.45
C ASN A 340 16.29 2.68 -19.83
N SER A 341 15.05 3.16 -19.91
CA SER A 341 14.37 3.42 -21.20
C SER A 341 14.41 4.90 -21.60
N SER A 342 15.58 5.37 -22.04
CA SER A 342 15.69 6.58 -22.87
C SER A 342 16.38 6.26 -24.19
N THR A 343 15.59 6.16 -25.25
CA THR A 343 16.08 6.03 -26.62
C THR A 343 16.73 7.34 -27.08
N SER A 344 18.04 7.33 -27.26
CA SER A 344 18.73 8.29 -28.12
C SER A 344 19.87 7.58 -28.88
N ASN A 345 20.04 7.94 -30.14
CA ASN A 345 21.04 7.34 -31.01
C ASN A 345 22.46 7.81 -30.68
N THR A 346 23.42 7.00 -31.11
CA THR A 346 24.85 7.30 -31.38
C THR A 346 25.87 7.13 -30.24
N SER A 347 26.87 6.28 -30.54
CA SER A 347 28.28 6.30 -30.09
C SER A 347 28.63 6.12 -28.61
N LEU A 348 28.97 4.86 -28.27
CA LEU A 348 30.10 4.42 -27.44
C LEU A 348 30.79 5.45 -26.50
N SER A 349 30.49 5.37 -25.20
CA SER A 349 31.53 5.54 -24.17
C SER A 349 31.25 4.64 -22.96
N LYS A 350 32.31 4.11 -22.34
CA LYS A 350 32.22 3.19 -21.18
C LYS A 350 32.19 4.00 -19.88
N THR A 351 31.18 3.79 -19.03
CA THR A 351 31.29 4.09 -17.60
C THR A 351 30.37 3.19 -16.77
N PHE A 352 30.91 2.68 -15.65
CA PHE A 352 30.21 1.83 -14.68
C PHE A 352 29.81 2.66 -13.45
N GLN A 353 28.54 2.63 -13.05
CA GLN A 353 27.99 3.06 -11.74
C GLN A 353 26.47 2.75 -11.76
N SER A 354 25.78 2.36 -10.68
CA SER A 354 26.17 1.79 -9.38
C SER A 354 24.91 1.17 -8.74
N LEU A 355 24.99 -0.03 -8.14
CA LEU A 355 23.84 -0.71 -7.52
C LEU A 355 23.94 -0.70 -5.98
N PRO A 356 22.85 -0.42 -5.24
CA PRO A 356 22.72 -0.80 -3.84
C PRO A 356 22.37 -2.29 -3.70
N TYR A 357 22.50 -2.80 -2.49
CA TYR A 357 22.91 -4.19 -2.25
C TYR A 357 21.91 -5.01 -1.43
N GLY A 358 21.70 -6.27 -1.84
CA GLY A 358 21.12 -7.32 -0.98
C GLY A 358 19.69 -7.71 -1.31
N TYR A 359 19.51 -8.61 -2.28
CA TYR A 359 18.23 -9.26 -2.58
C TYR A 359 18.36 -10.79 -2.40
N TYR A 360 17.25 -11.48 -2.12
CA TYR A 360 17.10 -12.94 -2.26
C TYR A 360 16.20 -13.17 -3.47
N GLY A 361 16.71 -13.83 -4.52
CA GLY A 361 16.17 -13.75 -5.88
C GLY A 361 14.65 -13.87 -6.04
N GLU A 362 14.05 -12.94 -6.81
CA GLU A 362 12.66 -13.08 -7.24
C GLU A 362 12.52 -14.30 -8.19
N PRO A 363 11.56 -15.21 -7.94
CA PRO A 363 11.25 -16.29 -8.85
C PRO A 363 10.85 -15.75 -10.24
N GLY A 364 11.72 -15.93 -11.23
CA GLY A 364 11.46 -15.53 -12.62
C GLY A 364 12.28 -14.34 -13.13
N LYS A 365 13.14 -13.72 -12.32
CA LYS A 365 14.03 -12.65 -12.80
C LYS A 365 15.02 -13.18 -13.85
N VAL A 366 14.98 -12.58 -15.05
CA VAL A 366 15.81 -12.96 -16.20
C VAL A 366 17.02 -12.02 -16.30
N TYR A 367 18.21 -12.58 -16.13
CA TYR A 367 19.49 -11.91 -16.29
C TYR A 367 20.08 -12.28 -17.66
N VAL A 368 19.90 -11.41 -18.65
CA VAL A 368 20.46 -11.59 -20.00
C VAL A 368 21.14 -10.33 -20.52
N ASP A 369 22.13 -10.50 -21.40
CA ASP A 369 22.69 -9.39 -22.17
C ASP A 369 21.77 -8.97 -23.34
N SER A 370 22.17 -7.92 -24.07
CA SER A 370 21.43 -7.41 -25.23
C SER A 370 21.29 -8.41 -26.40
N SER A 371 21.96 -9.56 -26.35
CA SER A 371 21.81 -10.68 -27.29
C SER A 371 21.01 -11.86 -26.73
N GLY A 372 20.45 -11.73 -25.53
CA GLY A 372 19.67 -12.78 -24.87
C GLY A 372 20.51 -13.90 -24.25
N ARG A 373 21.83 -13.73 -24.12
CA ARG A 373 22.72 -14.70 -23.44
C ARG A 373 22.63 -14.50 -21.93
N GLY A 374 22.55 -15.61 -21.18
CA GLY A 374 22.46 -15.58 -19.72
C GLY A 374 23.66 -14.89 -19.07
N LEU A 375 23.39 -14.09 -18.03
CA LEU A 375 24.40 -13.33 -17.29
C LEU A 375 24.72 -13.92 -15.92
N ILE A 376 23.95 -14.86 -15.38
CA ILE A 376 24.30 -15.50 -14.10
C ILE A 376 25.53 -16.38 -14.31
N LYS A 377 26.59 -16.15 -13.55
CA LYS A 377 27.85 -16.90 -13.62
C LYS A 377 27.83 -18.09 -12.67
N GLY A 378 27.74 -19.31 -13.18
CA GLY A 378 28.00 -20.53 -12.43
C GLY A 378 29.49 -20.90 -12.45
N ASN A 379 30.07 -21.25 -11.31
CA ASN A 379 31.41 -21.82 -11.20
C ASN A 379 31.49 -22.89 -10.10
N ILE A 380 32.55 -23.69 -10.11
CA ILE A 380 32.87 -24.65 -9.05
C ILE A 380 33.99 -24.04 -8.20
N ASN A 381 33.80 -23.97 -6.89
CA ASN A 381 34.83 -23.44 -5.99
C ASN A 381 35.91 -24.50 -5.67
N SER A 382 36.99 -24.09 -4.98
CA SER A 382 38.09 -24.99 -4.59
C SER A 382 37.71 -26.14 -3.65
N LYS A 383 36.46 -26.19 -3.16
CA LYS A 383 35.89 -27.27 -2.35
C LYS A 383 34.93 -28.17 -3.15
N GLY A 384 34.83 -27.98 -4.47
CA GLY A 384 33.90 -28.71 -5.33
C GLY A 384 32.44 -28.23 -5.24
N GLU A 385 32.15 -27.12 -4.55
CA GLU A 385 30.79 -26.60 -4.44
C GLU A 385 30.41 -25.81 -5.70
N LYS A 386 29.30 -26.18 -6.35
CA LYS A 386 28.66 -25.40 -7.41
C LYS A 386 28.03 -24.13 -6.85
N ILE A 387 28.53 -22.96 -7.25
CA ILE A 387 28.04 -21.65 -6.82
C ILE A 387 27.64 -20.83 -8.04
N TYR A 388 26.47 -20.18 -7.99
CA TYR A 388 26.09 -19.17 -8.98
C TYR A 388 26.21 -17.76 -8.41
N HIS A 389 26.55 -16.79 -9.26
CA HIS A 389 26.65 -15.38 -8.93
C HIS A 389 25.82 -14.56 -9.91
N ILE A 390 24.99 -13.67 -9.38
CA ILE A 390 24.16 -12.75 -10.18
C ILE A 390 24.88 -11.40 -10.40
N PRO A 391 24.61 -10.69 -11.51
CA PRO A 391 25.05 -9.30 -11.68
C PRO A 391 24.72 -8.44 -10.46
N GLY A 392 25.75 -7.88 -9.82
CA GLY A 392 25.64 -7.10 -8.58
C GLY A 392 26.14 -7.80 -7.31
N ASP A 393 26.39 -9.12 -7.33
CA ASP A 393 27.06 -9.81 -6.20
C ASP A 393 28.52 -9.31 -6.02
N PRO A 394 29.09 -9.27 -4.80
CA PRO A 394 30.45 -8.77 -4.56
C PRO A 394 31.55 -9.55 -5.29
N TRP A 395 31.23 -10.81 -5.58
CA TRP A 395 32.11 -11.77 -6.22
C TRP A 395 31.88 -11.85 -7.73
N TYR A 396 30.79 -11.29 -8.26
CA TYR A 396 30.37 -11.46 -9.65
C TYR A 396 31.47 -11.11 -10.65
N ASP A 397 32.12 -9.95 -10.52
CA ASP A 397 33.18 -9.51 -11.45
C ASP A 397 34.47 -10.33 -11.31
N ARG A 398 34.70 -10.91 -10.13
CA ARG A 398 35.87 -11.77 -9.83
C ARG A 398 35.66 -13.22 -10.22
N THR A 399 34.39 -13.66 -10.30
CA THR A 399 34.04 -15.01 -10.73
C THR A 399 34.28 -15.16 -12.23
N LYS A 400 35.12 -16.14 -12.58
CA LYS A 400 35.23 -16.71 -13.92
C LYS A 400 34.11 -17.75 -14.06
N ALA A 401 33.19 -17.51 -15.00
CA ALA A 401 32.10 -18.44 -15.27
C ALA A 401 32.61 -19.72 -15.96
N GLU A 402 32.14 -20.86 -15.48
CA GLU A 402 32.19 -22.17 -16.16
C GLU A 402 30.87 -22.46 -16.87
N MET A 403 29.75 -21.95 -16.34
CA MET A 403 28.41 -22.07 -16.89
C MET A 403 27.68 -20.73 -16.79
N TRP A 404 26.74 -20.49 -17.70
CA TRP A 404 25.92 -19.28 -17.73
C TRP A 404 24.44 -19.64 -17.67
N PHE A 405 23.66 -18.92 -16.85
CA PHE A 405 22.21 -19.09 -16.73
C PHE A 405 21.48 -17.78 -16.96
N LYS A 406 20.24 -17.87 -17.43
CA LYS A 406 19.33 -16.73 -17.59
C LYS A 406 18.52 -16.48 -16.32
N THR A 407 18.20 -17.50 -15.54
CA THR A 407 17.44 -17.35 -14.28
C THR A 407 18.11 -18.09 -13.12
N GLU A 408 17.86 -17.64 -11.89
CA GLU A 408 18.34 -18.34 -10.69
C GLU A 408 17.72 -19.74 -10.58
N ALA A 409 16.50 -19.93 -11.08
CA ALA A 409 15.85 -21.24 -11.18
C ALA A 409 16.59 -22.21 -12.12
N GLU A 410 17.08 -21.76 -13.28
CA GLU A 410 17.94 -22.56 -14.16
C GLU A 410 19.25 -22.96 -13.47
N ALA A 411 19.89 -22.03 -12.74
CA ALA A 411 21.11 -22.30 -11.99
C ALA A 411 20.88 -23.33 -10.88
N GLN A 412 19.79 -23.19 -10.13
CA GLN A 412 19.40 -24.11 -9.06
C GLN A 412 19.01 -25.49 -9.60
N ALA A 413 18.30 -25.57 -10.73
CA ALA A 413 18.00 -26.82 -11.41
C ALA A 413 19.26 -27.55 -11.91
N ALA A 414 20.30 -26.80 -12.32
CA ALA A 414 21.63 -27.34 -12.65
C ALA A 414 22.48 -27.71 -11.40
N GLY A 415 21.93 -27.56 -10.19
CA GLY A 415 22.55 -27.90 -8.91
C GLY A 415 23.52 -26.84 -8.37
N PHE A 416 23.43 -25.59 -8.84
CA PHE A 416 24.21 -24.47 -8.29
C PHE A 416 23.41 -23.77 -7.18
N ARG A 417 24.07 -23.45 -6.07
CA ARG A 417 23.49 -22.67 -4.97
C ARG A 417 24.01 -21.22 -4.98
N PRO A 418 23.32 -20.24 -4.38
CA PRO A 418 23.91 -18.92 -4.17
C PRO A 418 25.15 -19.00 -3.26
N PRO A 419 26.04 -17.99 -3.26
CA PRO A 419 27.15 -17.91 -2.32
C PRO A 419 26.64 -17.89 -0.87
N LYS A 420 27.38 -18.54 0.03
CA LYS A 420 27.15 -18.42 1.47
C LYS A 420 27.59 -17.01 1.87
N ARG A 421 26.69 -16.23 2.47
CA ARG A 421 26.96 -14.89 3.00
C ARG A 421 27.65 -14.97 4.36
#